data_AF-A0A9W7MHS3-F1
#
_entry.id   AF-A0A9W7MHS3-F1
#
_cell.length_a   1.000
_cell.length_b   1.000
_cell.length_c   1.000
_cell.angle_alpha   90.00
_cell.angle_beta   90.00
_cell.angle_gamma   90.00
#
_symmetry.space_group_name_H-M   'P 1'
#
loop_
_entity.id
_entity.type
_entity.pdbx_description
1 polymer ?
#
loop_
_entity_poly.entity_id
_entity_poly.type
_entity_poly.pdbx_seq_one_letter_code
_entity_poly.pdbx_strand_id
1 'polypeptide(L)'
;MNQSKEFAIELFQALARRLNVKGDSVNKAQLKQFWDQISDESFDSRLQTFFDMVEKDTDERITKEEVRESISLSASANKLSTIQKQAKEYAALIMEELDPDNVGYIMIYNLKILLLQVPNQSVN
;
A
#
# COMPACT_ATOMS: atom_id res chain seq x y z
N MET A 1 8.39 -12.73 14.32
CA MET A 1 9.11 -12.89 13.02
C MET A 1 8.18 -13.26 11.86
N ASN A 2 6.98 -13.80 12.07
CA ASN A 2 6.06 -14.10 10.94
C ASN A 2 5.46 -12.85 10.27
N GLN A 3 5.28 -11.77 11.03
CA GLN A 3 4.62 -10.54 10.59
C GLN A 3 5.36 -9.76 9.49
N SER A 4 6.70 -9.77 9.50
CA SER A 4 7.49 -9.09 8.46
C SER A 4 7.58 -9.90 7.16
N LYS A 5 7.27 -11.20 7.20
CA LYS A 5 7.34 -12.08 6.02
C LYS A 5 6.20 -11.77 5.05
N GLU A 6 4.98 -11.60 5.56
CA GLU A 6 3.81 -11.25 4.74
C GLU A 6 4.01 -9.91 4.02
N PHE A 7 4.47 -8.89 4.76
CA PHE A 7 4.82 -7.60 4.17
C PHE A 7 5.89 -7.72 3.06
N ALA A 8 6.95 -8.50 3.30
CA ALA A 8 8.00 -8.68 2.30
C ALA A 8 7.52 -9.43 1.05
N ILE A 9 6.60 -10.38 1.19
CA ILE A 9 5.98 -11.11 0.06
C ILE A 9 5.12 -10.15 -0.77
N GLU A 10 4.28 -9.35 -0.12
CA GLU A 10 3.41 -8.37 -0.80
C GLU A 10 4.25 -7.31 -1.54
N LEU A 11 5.31 -6.79 -0.91
CA LEU A 11 6.24 -5.86 -1.57
C LEU A 11 6.93 -6.51 -2.78
N PHE A 12 7.37 -7.77 -2.66
CA PHE A 12 7.96 -8.49 -3.78
C PHE A 12 6.97 -8.65 -4.93
N GLN A 13 5.73 -9.05 -4.64
CA GLN A 13 4.68 -9.22 -5.64
C GLN A 13 4.35 -7.91 -6.35
N ALA A 14 4.23 -6.80 -5.60
CA ALA A 14 4.03 -5.46 -6.14
C ALA A 14 5.12 -5.07 -7.16
N LEU A 15 6.39 -5.23 -6.78
CA LEU A 15 7.54 -4.92 -7.64
C LEU A 15 7.63 -5.84 -8.86
N ALA A 16 7.37 -7.13 -8.66
CA ALA A 16 7.37 -8.11 -9.74
C ALA A 16 6.26 -7.84 -10.76
N ARG A 17 5.04 -7.51 -10.31
CA ARG A 17 3.92 -7.12 -11.18
C ARG A 17 4.30 -5.91 -12.03
N ARG A 18 4.83 -4.86 -11.42
CA ARG A 18 5.21 -3.62 -12.10
C ARG A 18 6.30 -3.81 -13.16
N LEU A 19 7.26 -4.68 -12.90
CA LEU A 19 8.35 -4.99 -13.83
C LEU A 19 8.02 -6.16 -14.77
N ASN A 20 6.77 -6.66 -14.74
CA ASN A 20 6.30 -7.81 -15.51
C ASN A 20 7.22 -9.03 -15.39
N VAL A 21 7.75 -9.26 -14.18
CA VAL A 21 8.59 -10.40 -13.86
C VAL A 21 7.69 -11.63 -13.71
N LYS A 22 8.04 -12.71 -14.42
CA LYS A 22 7.31 -13.98 -14.35
C LYS A 22 8.02 -14.95 -13.40
N GLY A 23 7.26 -15.54 -12.48
CA GLY A 23 7.74 -16.56 -11.54
C GLY A 23 8.25 -16.00 -10.21
N ASP A 24 8.75 -16.90 -9.35
CA ASP A 24 9.00 -16.61 -7.94
C ASP A 24 10.47 -16.22 -7.63
N SER A 25 11.24 -15.86 -8.66
CA SER A 25 12.66 -15.54 -8.51
C SER A 25 13.08 -14.39 -9.41
N VAL A 26 14.08 -13.63 -8.97
CA VAL A 26 14.64 -12.50 -9.70
C VAL A 26 16.13 -12.71 -9.97
N ASN A 27 16.58 -12.28 -11.15
CA ASN A 27 18.01 -12.20 -11.46
C ASN A 27 18.63 -10.92 -10.88
N LYS A 28 19.96 -10.79 -10.97
CA LYS A 28 20.70 -9.63 -10.43
C LYS A 28 20.24 -8.28 -11.01
N ALA A 29 19.86 -8.24 -12.29
CA ALA A 29 19.41 -7.01 -12.92
C ALA A 29 18.03 -6.59 -12.40
N GLN A 30 17.10 -7.54 -12.26
CA GLN A 30 15.78 -7.31 -11.67
C GLN A 30 15.88 -6.89 -10.20
N LEU A 31 16.75 -7.54 -9.42
CA LEU A 31 17.00 -7.14 -8.03
C LEU A 31 17.54 -5.71 -7.93
N LYS A 32 18.41 -5.29 -8.86
CA LYS A 32 18.86 -3.90 -8.91
C LYS A 32 17.71 -2.95 -9.20
N GLN A 33 16.82 -3.28 -10.13
CA GLN A 33 15.63 -2.46 -10.42
C GLN A 33 14.71 -2.34 -9.20
N PHE A 34 14.49 -3.44 -8.47
CA PHE A 34 13.72 -3.44 -7.22
C PHE A 34 14.37 -2.50 -6.20
N TRP A 35 15.69 -2.60 -6.03
CA TRP A 35 16.44 -1.74 -5.12
C TRP A 35 16.37 -0.26 -5.52
N ASP A 36 16.56 0.06 -6.81
CA ASP A 36 16.48 1.43 -7.31
C ASP A 36 15.10 2.04 -7.02
N GLN A 37 14.00 1.27 -7.12
CA GLN A 37 12.66 1.73 -6.77
C GLN A 37 12.47 1.91 -5.26
N ILE A 38 12.86 0.93 -4.44
CA ILE A 38 12.66 0.98 -2.98
C ILE A 38 13.53 2.06 -2.32
N SER A 39 14.72 2.32 -2.86
CA SER A 39 15.67 3.30 -2.32
C SER A 39 15.41 4.75 -2.78
N ASP A 40 14.47 4.96 -3.70
CA ASP A 40 14.04 6.30 -4.09
C ASP A 40 13.17 6.92 -2.97
N GLU A 41 13.75 7.89 -2.27
CA GLU A 41 13.11 8.60 -1.16
C GLU A 41 12.18 9.75 -1.60
N SER A 42 11.96 9.93 -2.90
CA SER A 42 10.97 10.90 -3.38
C SER A 42 9.56 10.52 -2.91
N PHE A 43 8.75 11.54 -2.60
CA PHE A 43 7.38 11.33 -2.16
C PHE A 43 6.58 10.53 -3.19
N ASP A 44 6.70 10.88 -4.48
CA ASP A 44 5.98 10.22 -5.57
C ASP A 44 6.38 8.75 -5.72
N SER A 45 7.67 8.41 -5.64
CA SER A 45 8.12 7.02 -5.75
C SER A 45 7.69 6.16 -4.56
N ARG A 46 7.76 6.70 -3.33
CA ARG A 46 7.23 6.03 -2.13
C ARG A 46 5.73 5.84 -2.22
N LEU A 47 5.01 6.86 -2.67
CA LEU A 47 3.57 6.83 -2.79
C LEU A 47 3.12 5.84 -3.86
N GLN A 48 3.81 5.79 -5.00
CA GLN A 48 3.53 4.80 -6.03
C GLN A 48 3.81 3.38 -5.54
N THR A 49 4.93 3.15 -4.84
CA THR A 49 5.24 1.83 -4.24
C THR A 49 4.19 1.40 -3.24
N PHE A 50 3.65 2.34 -2.44
CA PHE A 50 2.52 2.07 -1.56
C PHE A 50 1.29 1.62 -2.37
N PHE A 51 0.90 2.35 -3.42
CA PHE A 51 -0.25 1.96 -4.24
C PHE A 51 -0.06 0.61 -4.92
N ASP A 52 1.12 0.31 -5.43
CA ASP A 52 1.43 -1.00 -6.06
C ASP A 52 1.26 -2.18 -5.08
N MET A 53 1.38 -1.92 -3.76
CA MET A 53 1.15 -2.91 -2.70
C MET A 53 -0.31 -3.00 -2.26
N VAL A 54 -1.05 -1.89 -2.27
CA VAL A 54 -2.45 -1.84 -1.82
C VAL A 54 -3.39 -2.36 -2.89
N GLU A 55 -3.19 -1.93 -4.14
CA GLU A 55 -4.03 -2.32 -5.26
C GLU A 55 -3.46 -3.60 -5.91
N LYS A 56 -4.26 -4.67 -5.89
CA LYS A 56 -3.77 -5.99 -6.31
C LYS A 56 -4.10 -6.31 -7.77
N ASP A 57 -5.19 -5.76 -8.26
CA ASP A 57 -5.83 -6.18 -9.50
C ASP A 57 -5.57 -5.23 -10.68
N THR A 58 -4.81 -4.14 -10.50
CA THR A 58 -4.45 -3.17 -11.55
C THR A 58 -5.64 -2.49 -12.24
N ASP A 59 -6.79 -2.43 -11.56
CA ASP A 59 -8.04 -1.83 -12.04
C ASP A 59 -8.26 -0.38 -11.58
N GLU A 60 -7.25 0.22 -10.94
CA GLU A 60 -7.25 1.58 -10.36
C GLU A 60 -8.27 1.80 -9.24
N ARG A 61 -8.81 0.71 -8.67
CA ARG A 61 -9.77 0.74 -7.58
C ARG A 61 -9.15 0.09 -6.35
N ILE A 62 -9.55 0.60 -5.18
CA ILE A 62 -9.17 0.02 -3.91
C ILE A 62 -10.45 -0.30 -3.16
N THR A 63 -10.66 -1.57 -2.88
CA THR A 63 -11.79 -2.05 -2.09
C THR A 63 -11.57 -1.80 -0.60
N LYS A 64 -12.66 -1.83 0.18
CA LYS A 64 -12.57 -1.77 1.65
C LYS A 64 -11.65 -2.84 2.24
N GLU A 65 -11.62 -4.01 1.61
CA GLU A 65 -10.82 -5.15 2.05
C GLU A 65 -9.32 -4.88 1.79
N GLU A 66 -8.96 -4.35 0.62
CA GLU A 66 -7.57 -3.93 0.33
C GLU A 66 -7.10 -2.81 1.26
N VAL A 67 -7.95 -1.83 1.59
CA VAL A 67 -7.64 -0.81 2.61
C VAL A 67 -7.35 -1.47 3.97
N ARG A 68 -8.20 -2.42 4.39
CA ARG A 68 -8.02 -3.15 5.66
C ARG A 68 -6.73 -3.95 5.68
N GLU A 69 -6.43 -4.68 4.62
CA GLU A 69 -5.20 -5.48 4.48
C GLU A 69 -3.97 -4.59 4.54
N SER A 70 -3.95 -3.47 3.81
CA SER A 70 -2.88 -2.48 3.85
C SER A 70 -2.59 -1.98 5.28
N ILE A 71 -3.63 -1.57 6.01
CA ILE A 71 -3.50 -1.11 7.40
C ILE A 71 -2.99 -2.23 8.29
N SER A 72 -3.52 -3.44 8.16
CA SER A 72 -3.11 -4.60 8.95
C SER A 72 -1.64 -4.96 8.70
N LEU A 73 -1.21 -5.03 7.44
CA LEU A 73 0.16 -5.33 7.03
C LEU A 73 1.15 -4.28 7.54
N SER A 74 0.82 -3.00 7.36
CA SER A 74 1.65 -1.89 7.86
C SER A 74 1.75 -1.91 9.39
N ALA A 75 0.62 -2.07 10.09
CA ALA A 75 0.61 -2.15 11.55
C ALA A 75 1.39 -3.37 12.06
N SER A 76 1.28 -4.51 11.39
CA SER A 76 2.00 -5.75 11.68
C SER A 76 3.52 -5.57 11.52
N ALA A 77 3.96 -4.99 10.40
CA ALA A 77 5.37 -4.69 10.13
C ALA A 77 5.96 -3.72 11.16
N ASN A 78 5.16 -2.73 11.57
CA ASN A 78 5.55 -1.70 12.53
C ASN A 78 5.25 -2.06 14.01
N LYS A 79 4.80 -3.29 14.29
CA LYS A 79 4.46 -3.79 15.65
C LYS A 79 3.38 -2.96 16.37
N LEU A 80 2.50 -2.31 15.62
CA LEU A 80 1.38 -1.49 16.11
C LEU A 80 0.13 -2.36 16.35
N SER A 81 0.19 -3.24 17.35
CA SER A 81 -0.84 -4.26 17.59
C SER A 81 -2.27 -3.72 17.78
N THR A 82 -2.42 -2.52 18.37
CA THR A 82 -3.72 -1.86 18.53
C THR A 82 -4.32 -1.46 17.18
N ILE A 83 -3.52 -0.83 16.32
CA ILE A 83 -3.95 -0.42 14.97
C ILE A 83 -4.32 -1.65 14.14
N GLN A 84 -3.53 -2.72 14.25
CA GLN A 84 -3.82 -3.97 13.56
C GLN A 84 -5.19 -4.56 13.95
N LYS A 85 -5.53 -4.56 15.24
CA LYS A 85 -6.84 -5.03 15.73
C LYS A 85 -7.99 -4.15 15.25
N GLN A 86 -7.74 -2.85 15.07
CA GLN A 86 -8.72 -1.86 14.64
C GLN A 86 -8.73 -1.63 13.12
N ALA A 87 -7.95 -2.40 12.34
CA ALA A 87 -7.82 -2.18 10.90
C ALA A 87 -9.18 -2.14 10.17
N LYS A 88 -10.15 -2.94 10.62
CA LYS A 88 -11.52 -2.94 10.07
C LYS A 88 -12.27 -1.63 10.33
N GLU A 89 -12.08 -1.03 11.50
CA GLU A 89 -12.71 0.25 11.87
C GLU A 89 -12.08 1.39 11.07
N TYR A 90 -10.75 1.45 11.01
CA TYR A 90 -10.05 2.46 10.20
C TYR A 90 -10.39 2.35 8.71
N ALA A 91 -10.48 1.13 8.16
CA ALA A 91 -10.91 0.94 6.78
C ALA A 91 -12.35 1.42 6.57
N ALA A 92 -13.25 1.24 7.55
CA ALA A 92 -14.61 1.76 7.44
C ALA A 92 -14.63 3.30 7.39
N LEU A 93 -13.84 3.97 8.23
CA LEU A 93 -13.74 5.44 8.24
C LEU A 93 -13.18 6.00 6.94
N ILE A 94 -12.14 5.36 6.38
CA ILE A 94 -11.56 5.78 5.09
C ILE A 94 -12.58 5.63 3.96
N MET A 95 -13.32 4.52 3.94
CA MET A 95 -14.36 4.29 2.94
C MET A 95 -15.52 5.28 3.10
N GLU A 96 -15.95 5.61 4.33
CA GLU A 96 -16.98 6.62 4.57
C GLU A 96 -16.59 8.00 4.03
N GLU A 97 -15.31 8.36 4.16
CA GLU A 97 -14.79 9.64 3.66
C GLU A 97 -14.61 9.66 2.13
N LEU A 98 -14.14 8.56 1.53
CA LEU A 98 -13.70 8.52 0.13
C LEU A 98 -14.68 7.82 -0.83
N ASP A 99 -15.68 7.10 -0.31
CA ASP A 99 -16.76 6.44 -1.04
C ASP A 99 -18.13 6.83 -0.43
N PRO A 100 -18.55 8.10 -0.53
CA PRO A 100 -19.79 8.60 0.08
C PRO A 100 -21.06 7.99 -0.52
N ASP A 101 -20.97 7.51 -1.77
CA ASP A 101 -22.07 6.86 -2.48
C ASP A 101 -22.14 5.34 -2.19
N ASN A 102 -21.20 4.81 -1.40
CA ASN A 102 -21.11 3.40 -1.00
C ASN A 102 -21.11 2.45 -2.22
N VAL A 103 -20.32 2.79 -3.25
CA VAL A 103 -20.14 1.95 -4.45
C VAL A 103 -19.26 0.72 -4.17
N GLY A 104 -18.54 0.69 -3.05
CA GLY A 104 -17.77 -0.44 -2.54
C GLY A 104 -16.27 -0.37 -2.82
N TYR A 105 -15.80 0.71 -3.45
CA TYR A 105 -14.39 0.95 -3.74
C TYR A 105 -14.10 2.45 -3.80
N ILE A 106 -12.83 2.80 -3.58
CA ILE A 106 -12.30 4.14 -3.77
C ILE A 106 -11.39 4.15 -4.99
N MET A 107 -11.40 5.25 -5.74
CA MET A 107 -10.44 5.42 -6.85
C MET A 107 -9.06 5.73 -6.27
N ILE A 108 -8.00 5.12 -6.80
CA ILE A 108 -6.61 5.43 -6.42
C ILE A 108 -6.34 6.93 -6.49
N TYR A 109 -6.88 7.59 -7.52
CA TYR A 109 -6.76 9.04 -7.69
C TYR A 109 -7.30 9.84 -6.49
N ASN A 110 -8.45 9.46 -5.92
CA ASN A 110 -9.03 10.16 -4.78
C ASN A 110 -8.14 10.03 -3.53
N LEU A 111 -7.59 8.83 -3.30
CA LEU A 111 -6.64 8.60 -2.22
C LEU A 111 -5.31 9.34 -2.44
N LYS A 112 -4.82 9.44 -3.69
CA LYS A 112 -3.66 10.26 -4.05
C LYS A 112 -3.88 11.73 -3.68
N ILE A 113 -5.02 12.29 -4.07
CA ILE A 113 -5.36 13.68 -3.76
C ILE A 113 -5.43 13.90 -2.24
N LEU A 114 -6.07 13.00 -1.49
CA LEU A 114 -6.12 13.08 -0.02
C LEU A 114 -4.71 13.13 0.57
N LEU A 115 -3.81 12.22 0.17
CA LEU A 115 -2.44 12.14 0.70
C LEU A 115 -1.55 13.32 0.27
N LEU A 116 -1.82 13.93 -0.88
CA LEU A 116 -1.16 15.15 -1.34
C LEU A 116 -1.70 16.41 -0.66
N GLN A 117 -2.95 16.40 -0.21
CA GLN A 117 -3.62 17.52 0.44
C GLN A 117 -3.29 17.64 1.93
N VAL A 118 -2.82 16.59 2.60
CA VAL A 118 -2.35 16.67 3.99
C VAL A 118 -1.21 17.71 4.01
N PRO A 119 -1.43 18.93 4.53
CA PRO A 119 -0.32 19.84 4.78
C PRO A 119 0.59 19.10 5.75
N ASN A 120 1.91 19.24 5.64
CA ASN A 120 2.84 18.85 6.69
C ASN A 120 2.39 19.51 8.01
N GLN A 121 1.45 18.89 8.72
CA GLN A 121 1.18 19.18 10.11
C GLN A 121 2.39 18.60 10.81
N SER A 122 3.42 19.43 10.90
CA SER A 122 4.46 19.33 11.91
C SER A 122 3.75 19.13 13.23
N VAL A 123 3.68 17.85 13.63
CA VAL A 123 3.30 17.45 14.98
C VAL A 123 4.44 17.96 15.85
N ASN A 124 4.26 19.17 16.39
CA ASN A 124 5.14 19.73 17.42
C ASN A 124 4.96 18.98 18.73
#